data_AF-A0A0C9X276-F1
#
_entry.id   AF-A0A0C9X276-F1
#
_cell.length_a   1.000
_cell.length_b   1.000
_cell.length_c   1.000
_cell.angle_alpha   90.00
_cell.angle_beta   90.00
_cell.angle_gamma   90.00
#
_symmetry.space_group_name_H-M   'P 1'
#
loop_
_entity.id
_entity.type
_entity.pdbx_description
1 polymer ?
#
loop_
_entity_poly.entity_id
_entity_poly.type
_entity_poly.pdbx_seq_one_letter_code
_entity_poly.pdbx_strand_id
1 'polypeptide(L)'
;MQMSLPDLPFPHYGDAVFETYGPHGSAKAGPRKHPRTDLETLVPWTSFLNDIHQAILAITCAPTTPFHINGSFENTILQNEFMIYVYTVPTLLRPAANVLRRLGVNGCFVMPGGGNNAIVGDPDFSWITSESQLHPKVIVEYNTWWAVDLVNLVAAFNGSHDDALSKQSLDALQQTYGYMTFNNNRFGILTNWKHALFLRHAETLDCKTLEYYLVELNRAGKPISMLKTFVGMVLLAENNWFYSSSPTPSSPPLGWTLGTLGAAWKHRKAAVGVAKKYHKQAVNGAYQCVAIDFCLCHFDLSSTRRGANGCVVTAQFLSPSDGHCIPHVVCKVVDGLHNPDAASSLYEEANACAYAALQDLQGKVIPILHGFFKVWGILQFLALEPVGNAISEGKQIDQTLRTNMKVALQRIHDAGYIHGDIARRNFCRTDSGNIFLVDLETCRPCGDPSELQNEMDQVDRL
;
A
#
# COMPACT_ATOMS: atom_id res chain seq x y z
N MET A 1 23.13 -25.38 21.54
CA MET A 1 24.36 -24.75 21.00
C MET A 1 24.43 -23.32 21.53
N GLN A 2 25.58 -22.92 22.07
CA GLN A 2 25.82 -21.56 22.56
C GLN A 2 26.15 -20.68 21.34
N MET A 3 25.25 -19.80 20.93
CA MET A 3 25.43 -18.97 19.73
C MET A 3 26.06 -17.62 20.13
N SER A 4 27.29 -17.39 19.68
CA SER A 4 27.93 -16.07 19.71
C SER A 4 27.47 -15.25 18.50
N LEU A 5 27.17 -13.98 18.71
CA LEU A 5 26.52 -13.09 17.75
C LEU A 5 27.17 -12.83 16.36
N PRO A 6 28.38 -13.32 15.99
CA PRO A 6 28.77 -13.35 14.57
C PRO A 6 28.04 -14.44 13.78
N ASP A 7 27.66 -15.54 14.44
CA ASP A 7 26.96 -16.65 13.84
C ASP A 7 25.67 -16.84 14.62
N LEU A 8 24.57 -16.32 14.08
CA LEU A 8 23.22 -16.77 14.41
C LEU A 8 22.93 -17.97 13.49
N PRO A 9 23.53 -19.16 13.69
CA PRO A 9 23.18 -20.30 12.87
C PRO A 9 21.70 -20.52 13.08
N PHE A 10 21.01 -20.81 11.99
CA PHE A 10 19.61 -21.17 11.99
C PHE A 10 19.53 -22.66 11.67
N PRO A 11 20.08 -23.56 12.52
CA PRO A 11 20.02 -24.97 12.22
C PRO A 11 18.58 -25.43 12.46
N HIS A 12 17.96 -25.92 11.38
CA HIS A 12 16.84 -26.85 11.42
C HIS A 12 15.51 -26.34 11.99
N TYR A 13 15.06 -25.13 11.64
CA TYR A 13 13.61 -24.89 11.72
C TYR A 13 12.95 -25.77 10.66
N GLY A 14 11.94 -26.54 11.08
CA GLY A 14 11.34 -27.62 10.31
C GLY A 14 11.09 -27.22 8.87
N ASP A 15 11.41 -28.12 7.94
CA ASP A 15 11.07 -27.89 6.55
C ASP A 15 9.54 -27.82 6.44
N ALA A 16 9.07 -26.80 5.74
CA ALA A 16 7.69 -26.77 5.29
C ALA A 16 7.58 -27.75 4.14
N VAL A 17 7.02 -28.93 4.42
CA VAL A 17 6.83 -29.97 3.42
C VAL A 17 5.44 -29.81 2.80
N PHE A 18 5.38 -29.86 1.48
CA PHE A 18 4.11 -29.83 0.76
C PHE A 18 3.39 -31.18 0.86
N GLU A 19 2.08 -31.17 1.03
CA GLU A 19 1.27 -32.37 0.87
C GLU A 19 1.05 -32.62 -0.63
N THR A 20 1.76 -33.60 -1.21
CA THR A 20 1.74 -33.92 -2.64
C THR A 20 0.37 -34.41 -3.16
N TYR A 21 -0.59 -34.66 -2.26
CA TYR A 21 -1.87 -35.31 -2.59
C TYR A 21 -3.12 -34.51 -2.16
N GLY A 22 -2.96 -33.27 -1.69
CA GLY A 22 -4.11 -32.40 -1.42
C GLY A 22 -4.75 -31.88 -2.72
N PRO A 23 -6.08 -31.65 -2.78
CA PRO A 23 -6.70 -31.00 -3.92
C PRO A 23 -6.08 -29.62 -4.08
N HIS A 24 -5.16 -29.48 -5.04
CA HIS A 24 -4.59 -28.20 -5.37
C HIS A 24 -5.75 -27.35 -5.84
N GLY A 25 -6.07 -26.32 -5.06
CA GLY A 25 -6.93 -25.26 -5.53
C GLY A 25 -6.26 -24.68 -6.76
N SER A 26 -6.61 -25.21 -7.95
CA SER A 26 -6.60 -24.43 -9.17
C SER A 26 -7.72 -23.41 -9.02
N ALA A 27 -7.62 -22.54 -8.02
CA ALA A 27 -8.22 -21.24 -8.15
C ALA A 27 -7.63 -20.74 -9.46
N LYS A 28 -8.43 -20.77 -10.54
CA LYS A 28 -8.11 -20.03 -11.74
C LYS A 28 -7.80 -18.65 -11.22
N ALA A 29 -6.53 -18.29 -11.16
CA ALA A 29 -6.15 -16.95 -10.79
C ALA A 29 -6.92 -16.12 -11.81
N GLY A 30 -7.94 -15.39 -11.34
CA GLY A 30 -8.56 -14.36 -12.15
C GLY A 30 -7.42 -13.53 -12.73
N PRO A 31 -7.57 -12.92 -13.91
CA PRO A 31 -6.52 -12.09 -14.49
C PRO A 31 -6.17 -10.99 -13.49
N ARG A 32 -5.17 -11.26 -12.65
CA ARG A 32 -4.63 -10.33 -11.67
C ARG A 32 -3.95 -9.29 -12.54
N LYS A 33 -4.56 -8.10 -12.62
CA LYS A 33 -3.97 -6.97 -13.33
C LYS A 33 -2.89 -6.43 -12.43
N HIS A 34 -1.74 -7.07 -12.50
CA HIS A 34 -0.58 -6.72 -11.73
C HIS A 34 -0.02 -5.36 -12.16
N PRO A 35 0.60 -4.65 -11.23
CA PRO A 35 0.91 -3.26 -11.46
C PRO A 35 2.06 -3.08 -12.46
N ARG A 36 1.86 -2.21 -13.46
CA ARG A 36 3.01 -1.66 -14.20
C ARG A 36 3.71 -0.68 -13.28
N THR A 37 4.70 -1.19 -12.56
CA THR A 37 5.67 -0.35 -11.87
C THR A 37 6.61 0.29 -12.88
N ASP A 38 7.29 1.34 -12.47
CA ASP A 38 8.37 1.95 -13.24
C ASP A 38 9.74 1.32 -12.92
N LEU A 39 9.76 0.15 -12.27
CA LEU A 39 10.98 -0.62 -12.04
C LEU A 39 11.61 -0.96 -13.40
N GLU A 40 12.77 -0.37 -13.67
CA GLU A 40 13.48 -0.52 -14.95
C GLU A 40 14.65 -1.50 -14.83
N THR A 41 15.31 -1.51 -13.67
CA THR A 41 16.56 -2.26 -13.51
C THR A 41 16.57 -3.08 -12.22
N LEU A 42 17.04 -4.32 -12.33
CA LEU A 42 17.30 -5.22 -11.22
C LEU A 42 18.77 -5.64 -11.25
N VAL A 43 19.55 -5.29 -10.23
CA VAL A 43 21.00 -5.56 -10.17
C VAL A 43 21.40 -6.34 -8.93
N PRO A 44 22.46 -7.17 -8.96
CA PRO A 44 22.91 -7.87 -7.77
C PRO A 44 23.40 -6.92 -6.68
N TRP A 45 22.93 -7.10 -5.45
CA TRP A 45 23.44 -6.43 -4.25
C TRP A 45 24.73 -7.12 -3.79
N THR A 46 25.84 -6.77 -4.42
CA THR A 46 27.14 -7.43 -4.20
C THR A 46 27.71 -7.26 -2.79
N SER A 47 27.41 -6.15 -2.11
CA SER A 47 27.85 -5.88 -0.74
C SER A 47 26.96 -6.48 0.35
N PHE A 48 25.85 -7.15 0.01
CA PHE A 48 24.80 -7.55 0.95
C PHE A 48 25.32 -8.26 2.20
N LEU A 49 26.14 -9.31 2.04
CA LEU A 49 26.66 -10.07 3.18
C LEU A 49 27.51 -9.22 4.13
N ASN A 50 28.32 -8.31 3.56
CA ASN A 50 29.11 -7.39 4.35
C ASN A 50 28.22 -6.36 5.05
N ASP A 51 27.25 -5.77 4.35
CA ASP A 51 26.33 -4.78 4.91
C ASP A 51 25.56 -5.36 6.11
N ILE A 52 25.03 -6.58 5.98
CA ILE A 52 24.38 -7.32 7.07
C ILE A 52 25.33 -7.56 8.24
N HIS A 53 26.55 -8.02 7.95
CA HIS A 53 27.54 -8.28 8.99
C HIS A 53 27.92 -7.01 9.75
N GLN A 54 28.19 -5.91 9.04
CA GLN A 54 28.54 -4.62 9.64
C GLN A 54 27.39 -4.04 10.46
N ALA A 55 26.14 -4.16 9.99
CA ALA A 55 24.97 -3.71 10.74
C ALA A 55 24.83 -4.43 12.10
N ILE A 56 25.08 -5.74 12.12
CA ILE A 56 25.10 -6.52 13.37
C ILE A 56 26.30 -6.12 14.23
N LEU A 57 27.50 -6.01 13.67
CA LEU A 57 28.69 -5.64 14.44
C LEU A 57 28.54 -4.29 15.12
N ALA A 58 28.01 -3.28 14.41
CA ALA A 58 27.83 -1.92 14.90
C ALA A 58 26.97 -1.84 16.18
N ILE A 59 26.00 -2.73 16.34
CA ILE A 59 25.11 -2.74 17.52
C ILE A 59 25.64 -3.65 18.66
N THR A 60 26.55 -4.57 18.34
CA THR A 60 27.12 -5.55 19.29
C THR A 60 28.35 -5.06 20.07
N CYS A 61 28.73 -3.78 19.97
CA CYS A 61 29.86 -3.22 20.73
C CYS A 61 29.68 -3.24 22.26
N ALA A 62 28.54 -3.70 22.78
CA ALA A 62 28.31 -3.96 24.19
C ALA A 62 28.49 -5.47 24.53
N PRO A 63 29.00 -5.82 25.72
CA PRO A 63 29.14 -7.22 26.12
C PRO A 63 27.76 -7.88 26.29
N THR A 64 27.29 -8.56 25.26
CA THR A 64 26.05 -9.36 25.33
C THR A 64 26.36 -10.73 25.89
N THR A 65 25.71 -11.08 26.99
CA THR A 65 25.63 -12.47 27.45
C THR A 65 25.04 -13.35 26.34
N PRO A 66 25.61 -14.54 26.07
CA PRO A 66 25.02 -15.48 25.13
C PRO A 66 23.57 -15.76 25.49
N PHE A 67 22.69 -15.82 24.49
CA PHE A 67 21.29 -16.11 24.73
C PHE A 67 20.73 -17.18 23.81
N HIS A 68 19.80 -17.96 24.36
CA HIS A 68 19.12 -19.02 23.64
C HIS A 68 17.95 -18.43 22.82
N ILE A 69 17.83 -18.89 21.58
CA ILE A 69 16.68 -18.60 20.72
C ILE A 69 15.82 -19.86 20.73
N ASN A 70 14.65 -19.78 21.37
CA ASN A 70 13.70 -20.88 21.38
C ASN A 70 13.02 -20.96 20.01
N GLY A 71 13.27 -22.04 19.29
CA GLY A 71 12.60 -22.38 18.03
C GLY A 71 11.66 -23.57 18.18
N SER A 72 10.59 -23.58 17.39
CA SER A 72 9.85 -24.82 17.14
C SER A 72 10.55 -25.58 16.00
N PHE A 73 10.86 -26.84 16.24
CA PHE A 73 11.62 -27.70 15.33
C PHE A 73 10.75 -28.70 14.57
N GLU A 74 9.42 -28.59 14.69
CA GLU A 74 8.51 -29.54 14.06
C GLU A 74 8.27 -29.17 12.59
N ASN A 75 8.50 -30.15 11.71
CA ASN A 75 8.08 -30.07 10.31
C ASN A 75 6.56 -29.89 10.29
N THR A 76 6.09 -28.84 9.63
CA THR A 76 4.66 -28.56 9.49
C THR A 76 4.27 -28.70 8.03
N ILE A 77 3.18 -29.42 7.79
CA ILE A 77 2.60 -29.55 6.45
C ILE A 77 1.82 -28.26 6.17
N LEU A 78 2.22 -27.53 5.13
CA LEU A 78 1.58 -26.28 4.72
C LEU A 78 0.67 -26.55 3.52
N GLN A 79 -0.62 -26.32 3.68
CA GLN A 79 -1.63 -26.61 2.66
C GLN A 79 -2.04 -25.39 1.83
N ASN A 80 -1.83 -24.17 2.34
CA ASN A 80 -2.21 -22.93 1.69
C ASN A 80 -1.37 -21.75 2.21
N GLU A 81 -1.61 -20.58 1.63
CA GLU A 81 -0.93 -19.32 1.98
C GLU A 81 -1.18 -18.91 3.45
N PHE A 82 -2.41 -19.08 3.94
CA PHE A 82 -2.76 -18.84 5.35
C PHE A 82 -1.87 -19.64 6.32
N MET A 83 -1.60 -20.91 6.01
CA MET A 83 -0.72 -21.74 6.83
C MET A 83 0.74 -21.28 6.79
N ILE A 84 1.22 -20.70 5.67
CA ILE A 84 2.54 -20.06 5.62
C ILE A 84 2.58 -18.88 6.60
N TYR A 85 1.56 -18.02 6.64
CA TYR A 85 1.49 -16.92 7.59
C TYR A 85 1.55 -17.40 9.05
N VAL A 86 0.68 -18.36 9.40
CA VAL A 86 0.61 -18.93 10.75
C VAL A 86 1.94 -19.57 11.16
N TYR A 87 2.62 -20.24 10.24
CA TYR A 87 3.90 -20.89 10.51
C TYR A 87 5.05 -19.89 10.63
N THR A 88 5.09 -18.89 9.76
CA THR A 88 6.17 -17.90 9.65
C THR A 88 6.36 -17.07 10.91
N VAL A 89 5.25 -16.64 11.53
CA VAL A 89 5.28 -15.76 12.70
C VAL A 89 6.08 -16.38 13.87
N PRO A 90 5.78 -17.59 14.37
CA PRO A 90 6.51 -18.19 15.48
C PRO A 90 7.91 -18.69 15.09
N THR A 91 8.16 -19.02 13.82
CA THR A 91 9.42 -19.66 13.39
C THR A 91 10.50 -18.69 12.95
N LEU A 92 10.14 -17.51 12.42
CA LEU A 92 11.11 -16.54 11.90
C LEU A 92 10.90 -15.14 12.46
N LEU A 93 9.71 -14.57 12.30
CA LEU A 93 9.48 -13.15 12.61
C LEU A 93 9.57 -12.85 14.12
N ARG A 94 8.97 -13.70 14.96
CA ARG A 94 9.05 -13.57 16.43
C ARG A 94 10.47 -13.82 16.94
N PRO A 95 11.20 -14.86 16.50
CA PRO A 95 12.62 -15.00 16.80
C PRO A 95 13.46 -13.78 16.38
N ALA A 96 13.26 -13.24 15.16
CA ALA A 96 13.95 -12.04 14.70
C ALA A 96 13.68 -10.84 15.60
N ALA A 97 12.41 -10.57 15.92
CA ALA A 97 12.03 -9.50 16.84
C ALA A 97 12.64 -9.67 18.24
N ASN A 98 12.72 -10.91 18.73
CA ASN A 98 13.34 -11.20 20.03
C ASN A 98 14.86 -10.96 20.01
N VAL A 99 15.54 -11.29 18.92
CA VAL A 99 16.97 -10.97 18.74
C VAL A 99 17.15 -9.46 18.71
N LEU A 100 16.39 -8.74 17.88
CA LEU A 100 16.44 -7.29 17.77
C LEU A 100 16.23 -6.60 19.11
N ARG A 101 15.23 -7.04 19.89
CA ARG A 101 14.99 -6.53 21.25
C ARG A 101 16.19 -6.69 22.17
N ARG A 102 16.88 -7.82 22.09
CA ARG A 102 18.13 -8.07 22.87
C ARG A 102 19.29 -7.22 22.38
N LEU A 103 19.27 -6.80 21.12
CA LEU A 103 20.20 -5.83 20.53
C LEU A 103 19.79 -4.38 20.81
N GLY A 104 18.77 -4.14 21.64
CA GLY A 104 18.31 -2.80 22.00
C GLY A 104 17.36 -2.16 20.97
N VAL A 105 16.98 -2.89 19.92
CA VAL A 105 15.99 -2.44 18.94
C VAL A 105 14.61 -2.98 19.33
N ASN A 106 13.82 -2.12 19.97
CA ASN A 106 12.44 -2.43 20.29
C ASN A 106 11.57 -2.30 19.04
N GLY A 107 10.63 -3.21 18.84
CA GLY A 107 9.76 -3.20 17.68
C GLY A 107 9.06 -4.54 17.47
N CYS A 108 8.24 -4.60 16.44
CA CYS A 108 7.55 -5.82 16.04
C CYS A 108 7.28 -5.85 14.53
N PHE A 109 7.07 -7.07 14.02
CA PHE A 109 6.42 -7.28 12.73
C PHE A 109 4.92 -7.23 12.95
N VAL A 110 4.25 -6.26 12.33
CA VAL A 110 2.78 -6.16 12.32
C VAL A 110 2.21 -6.84 11.10
N MET A 111 1.05 -7.46 11.27
CA MET A 111 0.25 -8.06 10.20
C MET A 111 -0.61 -7.00 9.49
N PRO A 112 -1.18 -7.33 8.32
CA PRO A 112 -2.12 -6.46 7.62
C PRO A 112 -3.32 -6.21 8.53
N GLY A 113 -3.91 -5.02 8.45
CA GLY A 113 -5.06 -4.67 9.29
C GLY A 113 -4.76 -4.50 10.80
N GLY A 114 -3.49 -4.53 11.24
CA GLY A 114 -3.09 -4.38 12.65
C GLY A 114 -3.33 -3.00 13.30
N GLY A 115 -4.21 -2.17 12.75
CA GLY A 115 -4.56 -0.84 13.27
C GLY A 115 -3.57 0.27 12.95
N ASN A 116 -2.52 -0.01 12.19
CA ASN A 116 -1.54 0.98 11.80
C ASN A 116 -1.93 1.68 10.49
N ASN A 117 -2.45 2.91 10.63
CA ASN A 117 -2.96 3.69 9.49
C ASN A 117 -1.86 4.31 8.62
N ALA A 118 -0.58 4.27 9.02
CA ALA A 118 0.51 4.86 8.27
C ALA A 118 1.04 3.96 7.13
N ILE A 119 0.65 2.68 7.11
CA ILE A 119 1.10 1.71 6.11
C ILE A 119 0.13 1.67 4.93
N VAL A 120 0.65 1.98 3.74
CA VAL A 120 -0.06 1.99 2.46
C VAL A 120 0.08 0.64 1.76
N GLY A 121 -1.01 0.12 1.20
CA GLY A 121 -1.01 -1.11 0.40
C GLY A 121 -1.09 -2.43 1.19
N ASP A 122 -1.12 -2.36 2.52
CA ASP A 122 -1.33 -3.51 3.42
C ASP A 122 -0.43 -4.73 3.13
N PRO A 123 0.92 -4.56 3.08
CA PRO A 123 1.86 -5.66 2.90
C PRO A 123 1.71 -6.71 4.00
N ASP A 124 2.05 -7.96 3.71
CA ASP A 124 1.85 -9.09 4.62
C ASP A 124 2.46 -8.90 6.00
N PHE A 125 3.68 -8.37 6.05
CA PHE A 125 4.25 -7.89 7.29
C PHE A 125 5.01 -6.59 7.10
N SER A 126 5.04 -5.81 8.17
CA SER A 126 5.87 -4.61 8.25
C SER A 126 6.61 -4.55 9.58
N TRP A 127 7.90 -4.23 9.55
CA TRP A 127 8.66 -3.95 10.76
C TRP A 127 8.45 -2.50 11.22
N ILE A 128 8.15 -2.32 12.50
CA ILE A 128 7.98 -1.00 13.15
C ILE A 128 8.72 -0.98 14.48
N THR A 129 9.46 0.10 14.77
CA THR A 129 10.35 0.23 15.93
C THR A 129 9.69 0.86 17.16
N SER A 130 8.48 1.41 17.04
CA SER A 130 7.85 2.13 18.15
C SER A 130 6.33 2.25 17.98
N GLU A 131 5.59 2.22 19.08
CA GLU A 131 4.17 2.61 19.11
C GLU A 131 3.96 4.09 18.75
N SER A 132 4.98 4.95 18.94
CA SER A 132 4.92 6.37 18.60
C SER A 132 5.30 6.69 17.15
N GLN A 133 6.07 5.82 16.49
CA GLN A 133 6.42 5.95 15.07
C GLN A 133 5.86 4.74 14.33
N LEU A 134 4.61 4.89 13.92
CA LEU A 134 3.87 3.87 13.20
C LEU A 134 4.33 3.68 11.74
N HIS A 135 5.38 4.35 11.30
CA HIS A 135 5.83 4.20 9.92
C HIS A 135 6.61 2.89 9.73
N PRO A 136 6.28 2.08 8.70
CA PRO A 136 6.99 0.82 8.45
C PRO A 136 8.43 1.12 8.01
N LYS A 137 9.41 0.34 8.46
CA LYS A 137 10.82 0.50 8.06
C LYS A 137 11.29 -0.57 7.08
N VAL A 138 10.67 -1.74 7.14
CA VAL A 138 10.88 -2.87 6.24
C VAL A 138 9.52 -3.47 5.93
N ILE A 139 9.24 -3.68 4.66
CA ILE A 139 8.09 -4.48 4.23
C ILE A 139 8.52 -5.92 3.95
N VAL A 140 7.63 -6.87 4.18
CA VAL A 140 7.83 -8.27 3.85
C VAL A 140 6.59 -8.79 3.17
N GLU A 141 6.76 -9.32 1.96
CA GLU A 141 5.73 -9.99 1.18
C GLU A 141 6.01 -11.49 1.16
N TYR A 142 5.02 -12.29 1.52
CA TYR A 142 5.04 -13.74 1.47
C TYR A 142 4.23 -14.25 0.29
N ASN A 143 4.83 -15.19 -0.42
CA ASN A 143 4.15 -15.97 -1.43
C ASN A 143 4.35 -17.46 -1.16
N THR A 144 3.60 -18.28 -1.87
CA THR A 144 3.82 -19.73 -1.85
C THR A 144 4.89 -20.12 -2.87
N TRP A 145 5.76 -21.09 -2.56
CA TRP A 145 6.83 -21.50 -3.48
C TRP A 145 6.33 -22.14 -4.78
N TRP A 146 5.05 -22.48 -4.86
CA TRP A 146 4.40 -22.96 -6.08
C TRP A 146 3.73 -21.84 -6.90
N ALA A 147 3.58 -20.64 -6.33
CA ALA A 147 3.06 -19.46 -7.04
C ALA A 147 4.17 -18.48 -7.46
N VAL A 148 5.33 -18.51 -6.80
CA VAL A 148 6.44 -17.61 -7.10
C VAL A 148 7.76 -18.38 -7.14
N ASP A 149 8.41 -18.38 -8.29
CA ASP A 149 9.77 -18.86 -8.51
C ASP A 149 10.78 -17.71 -8.38
N LEU A 150 11.41 -17.60 -7.21
CA LEU A 150 12.44 -16.59 -6.93
C LEU A 150 13.81 -16.94 -7.53
N VAL A 151 14.05 -18.19 -7.93
CA VAL A 151 15.34 -18.60 -8.52
C VAL A 151 15.44 -18.07 -9.94
N ASN A 152 14.35 -18.17 -10.71
CA ASN A 152 14.30 -17.74 -12.11
C ASN A 152 13.78 -16.30 -12.28
N LEU A 153 13.41 -15.61 -11.19
CA LEU A 153 12.84 -14.26 -11.23
C LEU A 153 13.70 -13.26 -12.03
N VAL A 154 15.02 -13.28 -11.88
CA VAL A 154 15.92 -12.35 -12.57
C VAL A 154 15.93 -12.63 -14.08
N ALA A 155 15.90 -13.91 -14.46
CA ALA A 155 15.82 -14.31 -15.86
C ALA A 155 14.47 -13.89 -16.47
N ALA A 156 13.38 -14.06 -15.71
CA ALA A 156 12.06 -13.56 -16.09
C ALA A 156 12.07 -12.03 -16.26
N PHE A 157 12.73 -11.29 -15.36
CA PHE A 157 12.77 -9.81 -15.40
C PHE A 157 13.48 -9.31 -16.64
N ASN A 158 14.55 -10.00 -17.05
CA ASN A 158 15.29 -9.70 -18.27
C ASN A 158 14.58 -10.22 -19.55
N GLY A 159 13.35 -10.74 -19.44
CA GLY A 159 12.59 -11.28 -20.57
C GLY A 159 13.13 -12.60 -21.13
N SER A 160 14.02 -13.28 -20.40
CA SER A 160 14.61 -14.57 -20.81
C SER A 160 13.74 -15.78 -20.45
N HIS A 161 12.68 -15.57 -19.65
CA HIS A 161 11.66 -16.56 -19.32
C HIS A 161 10.27 -15.90 -19.46
N ASP A 162 9.31 -16.60 -20.08
CA ASP A 162 7.96 -16.09 -20.36
C ASP A 162 6.86 -17.15 -20.12
N ASP A 163 7.01 -17.93 -19.07
CA ASP A 163 5.96 -18.85 -18.63
C ASP A 163 5.02 -18.20 -17.60
N ALA A 164 3.92 -18.88 -17.27
CA ALA A 164 2.91 -18.35 -16.35
C ALA A 164 3.47 -18.12 -14.93
N LEU A 165 4.39 -18.96 -14.47
CA LEU A 165 5.02 -18.86 -13.15
C LEU A 165 5.98 -17.66 -13.11
N SER A 166 6.75 -17.46 -14.18
CA SER A 166 7.63 -16.32 -14.37
C SER A 166 6.88 -14.99 -14.34
N LYS A 167 5.69 -14.93 -14.97
CA LYS A 167 4.79 -13.78 -14.87
C LYS A 167 4.38 -13.53 -13.42
N GLN A 168 3.86 -14.54 -12.73
CA GLN A 168 3.48 -14.44 -11.31
C GLN A 168 4.65 -14.01 -10.41
N SER A 169 5.86 -14.48 -10.68
CA SER A 169 7.06 -14.04 -9.97
C SER A 169 7.35 -12.55 -10.18
N LEU A 170 7.29 -12.08 -11.43
CA LEU A 170 7.50 -10.66 -11.76
C LEU A 170 6.44 -9.78 -11.12
N ASP A 171 5.22 -10.27 -11.12
CA ASP A 171 4.08 -9.61 -10.53
C ASP A 171 4.26 -9.42 -9.01
N ALA A 172 4.75 -10.45 -8.31
CA ALA A 172 5.08 -10.36 -6.88
C ALA A 172 6.25 -9.40 -6.59
N LEU A 173 7.27 -9.36 -7.47
CA LEU A 173 8.36 -8.40 -7.38
C LEU A 173 7.87 -6.96 -7.56
N GLN A 174 7.01 -6.73 -8.56
CA GLN A 174 6.43 -5.42 -8.84
C GLN A 174 5.53 -4.95 -7.70
N GLN A 175 4.72 -5.84 -7.12
CA GLN A 175 3.92 -5.54 -5.94
C GLN A 175 4.80 -5.12 -4.75
N THR A 176 5.85 -5.90 -4.45
CA THR A 176 6.81 -5.59 -3.37
C THR A 176 7.47 -4.23 -3.60
N TYR A 177 7.95 -3.96 -4.81
CA TYR A 177 8.52 -2.64 -5.17
C TYR A 177 7.50 -1.50 -5.01
N GLY A 178 6.24 -1.73 -5.39
CA GLY A 178 5.16 -0.77 -5.20
C GLY A 178 5.00 -0.41 -3.72
N TYR A 179 4.91 -1.42 -2.84
CA TYR A 179 4.84 -1.21 -1.39
C TYR A 179 6.05 -0.48 -0.84
N MET A 180 7.27 -0.79 -1.31
CA MET A 180 8.48 -0.09 -0.89
C MET A 180 8.37 1.40 -1.22
N THR A 181 7.93 1.71 -2.44
CA THR A 181 7.84 3.08 -2.92
C THR A 181 6.72 3.86 -2.21
N PHE A 182 5.53 3.27 -2.04
CA PHE A 182 4.40 3.92 -1.36
C PHE A 182 4.69 4.29 0.10
N ASN A 183 5.47 3.44 0.76
CA ASN A 183 5.83 3.60 2.15
C ASN A 183 7.22 4.25 2.32
N ASN A 184 7.81 4.82 1.26
CA ASN A 184 9.15 5.43 1.30
C ASN A 184 10.22 4.55 1.95
N ASN A 185 10.10 3.23 1.79
CA ASN A 185 11.01 2.25 2.35
C ASN A 185 12.18 2.03 1.41
N ARG A 186 13.40 2.14 1.96
CA ARG A 186 14.61 1.76 1.25
C ARG A 186 14.74 0.24 1.08
N PHE A 187 14.12 -0.54 1.96
CA PHE A 187 14.32 -1.98 2.06
C PHE A 187 13.01 -2.76 1.99
N GLY A 188 13.04 -3.90 1.31
CA GLY A 188 11.92 -4.84 1.23
C GLY A 188 12.39 -6.29 1.15
N ILE A 189 11.49 -7.22 1.43
CA ILE A 189 11.75 -8.66 1.38
C ILE A 189 10.60 -9.33 0.64
N LEU A 190 10.90 -10.06 -0.43
CA LEU A 190 9.96 -10.95 -1.10
C LEU A 190 10.38 -12.39 -0.82
N THR A 191 9.53 -13.19 -0.18
CA THR A 191 9.89 -14.55 0.22
C THR A 191 8.81 -15.55 -0.16
N ASN A 192 9.24 -16.76 -0.55
CA ASN A 192 8.36 -17.89 -0.79
C ASN A 192 8.55 -19.00 0.24
N TRP A 193 9.03 -18.65 1.43
CA TRP A 193 9.51 -19.53 2.51
C TRP A 193 10.80 -20.30 2.19
N LYS A 194 10.89 -20.93 1.01
CA LYS A 194 12.10 -21.66 0.58
C LYS A 194 13.24 -20.73 0.20
N HIS A 195 12.90 -19.61 -0.42
CA HIS A 195 13.81 -18.58 -0.85
C HIS A 195 13.31 -17.23 -0.38
N ALA A 196 14.25 -16.34 -0.08
CA ALA A 196 13.95 -14.95 0.23
C ALA A 196 14.84 -14.05 -0.64
N LEU A 197 14.21 -13.16 -1.37
CA LEU A 197 14.84 -12.10 -2.15
C LEU A 197 14.84 -10.83 -1.31
N PHE A 198 16.03 -10.41 -0.90
CA PHE A 198 16.24 -9.18 -0.16
C PHE A 198 16.48 -8.04 -1.12
N LEU A 199 15.73 -6.95 -0.96
CA LEU A 199 15.69 -5.83 -1.89
C LEU A 199 16.15 -4.54 -1.21
N ARG A 200 16.88 -3.71 -1.95
CA ARG A 200 17.27 -2.35 -1.57
C ARG A 200 17.12 -1.42 -2.76
N HIS A 201 16.56 -0.22 -2.58
CA HIS A 201 16.66 0.82 -3.61
C HIS A 201 18.13 1.23 -3.79
N ALA A 202 18.59 1.19 -5.03
CA ALA A 202 19.89 1.76 -5.38
C ALA A 202 19.86 3.29 -5.20
N GLU A 203 21.01 3.88 -4.89
CA GLU A 203 21.17 5.34 -4.85
C GLU A 203 21.31 5.91 -6.26
N THR A 204 20.26 5.74 -7.07
CA THR A 204 20.14 6.31 -8.41
C THR A 204 19.20 7.51 -8.41
N LEU A 205 19.43 8.44 -9.33
CA LEU A 205 18.61 9.66 -9.48
C LEU A 205 17.17 9.37 -9.94
N ASP A 206 16.93 8.21 -10.54
CA ASP A 206 15.63 7.83 -11.11
C ASP A 206 14.76 7.02 -10.16
N CYS A 207 15.32 6.47 -9.07
CA CYS A 207 14.63 5.63 -8.10
C CYS A 207 14.10 4.29 -8.65
N LYS A 208 14.47 3.90 -9.88
CA LYS A 208 13.90 2.75 -10.62
C LYS A 208 14.79 1.53 -10.65
N THR A 209 15.80 1.50 -9.79
CA THR A 209 16.76 0.41 -9.70
C THR A 209 16.65 -0.25 -8.34
N LEU A 210 16.38 -1.56 -8.35
CA LEU A 210 16.48 -2.40 -7.16
C LEU A 210 17.77 -3.20 -7.20
N GLU A 211 18.48 -3.19 -6.08
CA GLU A 211 19.51 -4.16 -5.79
C GLU A 211 18.88 -5.37 -5.09
N TYR A 212 19.30 -6.59 -5.46
CA TYR A 212 18.75 -7.81 -4.89
C TYR A 212 19.80 -8.79 -4.38
N TYR A 213 19.46 -9.56 -3.36
CA TYR A 213 20.24 -10.72 -2.92
C TYR A 213 19.32 -11.90 -2.60
N LEU A 214 19.57 -13.06 -3.23
CA LEU A 214 18.76 -14.27 -3.05
C LEU A 214 19.36 -15.17 -1.96
N VAL A 215 18.58 -15.45 -0.94
CA VAL A 215 18.89 -16.42 0.13
C VAL A 215 17.99 -17.64 -0.01
N GLU A 216 18.51 -18.80 0.33
CA GLU A 216 17.80 -20.07 0.32
C GLU A 216 17.77 -20.62 1.75
N LEU A 217 16.61 -21.08 2.19
CA LEU A 217 16.40 -21.66 3.51
C LEU A 217 17.17 -22.99 3.63
N ASN A 218 17.75 -23.24 4.80
CA ASN A 218 18.31 -24.54 5.21
C ASN A 218 19.37 -25.18 4.29
N ARG A 219 19.93 -24.46 3.30
CA ARG A 219 20.98 -25.03 2.45
C ARG A 219 22.30 -25.13 3.20
N ALA A 220 22.69 -26.37 3.51
CA ALA A 220 23.97 -26.70 4.12
C ALA A 220 25.14 -26.04 3.35
N GLY A 221 26.06 -25.43 4.09
CA GLY A 221 27.27 -24.81 3.53
C GLY A 221 27.10 -23.39 2.98
N LYS A 222 25.92 -22.75 3.10
CA LYS A 222 25.80 -21.30 2.80
C LYS A 222 26.32 -20.43 3.96
N PRO A 223 26.89 -19.25 3.66
CA PRO A 223 27.59 -18.41 4.64
C PRO A 223 26.67 -17.61 5.58
N ILE A 224 25.36 -17.57 5.33
CA ILE A 224 24.42 -16.75 6.11
C ILE A 224 23.06 -17.42 6.27
N SER A 225 22.45 -17.23 7.44
CA SER A 225 21.13 -17.78 7.76
C SER A 225 19.99 -16.79 7.48
N MET A 226 18.76 -17.30 7.34
CA MET A 226 17.57 -16.46 7.12
C MET A 226 17.30 -15.54 8.32
N LEU A 227 17.44 -16.02 9.55
CA LEU A 227 17.32 -15.15 10.72
C LEU A 227 18.38 -14.05 10.76
N LYS A 228 19.63 -14.38 10.45
CA LYS A 228 20.72 -13.39 10.42
C LYS A 228 20.44 -12.32 9.37
N THR A 229 19.89 -12.70 8.21
CA THR A 229 19.51 -11.75 7.17
C THR A 229 18.29 -10.90 7.54
N PHE A 230 17.24 -11.48 8.11
CA PHE A 230 16.10 -10.70 8.61
C PHE A 230 16.50 -9.69 9.70
N VAL A 231 17.28 -10.13 10.70
CA VAL A 231 17.80 -9.25 11.76
C VAL A 231 18.67 -8.15 11.15
N GLY A 232 19.63 -8.51 10.30
CA GLY A 232 20.52 -7.53 9.67
C GLY A 232 19.78 -6.53 8.79
N MET A 233 18.76 -6.97 8.04
CA MET A 233 17.95 -6.09 7.21
C MET A 233 17.19 -5.06 8.04
N VAL A 234 16.59 -5.49 9.15
CA VAL A 234 15.96 -4.56 10.07
C VAL A 234 16.99 -3.59 10.63
N LEU A 235 18.17 -4.05 11.05
CA LEU A 235 19.24 -3.15 11.54
C LEU A 235 19.71 -2.14 10.49
N LEU A 236 19.82 -2.56 9.22
CA LEU A 236 20.11 -1.63 8.11
C LEU A 236 19.02 -0.58 7.96
N ALA A 237 17.75 -0.99 8.05
CA ALA A 237 16.62 -0.08 8.02
C ALA A 237 16.59 0.85 9.24
N GLU A 238 16.89 0.39 10.45
CA GLU A 238 16.95 1.26 11.62
C GLU A 238 17.89 2.45 11.42
N ASN A 239 19.01 2.22 10.72
CA ASN A 239 20.00 3.24 10.42
C ASN A 239 19.66 4.10 9.19
N ASN A 240 18.86 3.59 8.25
CA ASN A 240 18.67 4.21 6.93
C ASN A 240 17.39 3.76 6.21
N TRP A 241 16.25 3.73 6.92
CA TRP A 241 15.00 3.18 6.39
C TRP A 241 14.34 4.08 5.35
N PHE A 242 14.55 5.40 5.43
CA PHE A 242 13.88 6.37 4.59
C PHE A 242 14.56 6.49 3.23
N TYR A 243 13.78 6.30 2.17
CA TYR A 243 14.21 6.60 0.83
C TYR A 243 13.63 7.95 0.39
N SER A 244 14.44 9.02 0.51
CA SER A 244 14.07 10.33 -0.01
C SER A 244 14.17 10.33 -1.54
N SER A 245 13.06 10.11 -2.25
CA SER A 245 12.93 10.59 -3.62
C SER A 245 12.72 12.12 -3.59
N SER A 246 13.78 12.88 -3.31
CA SER A 246 13.78 14.33 -3.55
C SER A 246 15.19 14.87 -3.64
N PRO A 247 15.58 15.55 -4.73
CA PRO A 247 16.41 16.71 -4.53
C PRO A 247 15.50 17.75 -3.87
N THR A 248 15.85 18.14 -2.66
CA THR A 248 15.44 19.42 -2.11
C THR A 248 15.56 20.48 -3.22
N PRO A 249 14.62 21.43 -3.37
CA PRO A 249 14.77 22.57 -4.28
C PRO A 249 15.80 23.54 -3.70
N SER A 250 17.02 23.07 -3.46
CA SER A 250 18.16 23.92 -3.12
C SER A 250 18.84 24.29 -4.43
N SER A 251 18.33 25.35 -5.05
CA SER A 251 18.93 26.17 -6.12
C SER A 251 19.52 25.43 -7.34
N PRO A 252 19.08 25.70 -8.58
CA PRO A 252 19.76 25.14 -9.74
C PRO A 252 21.25 25.57 -9.71
N PRO A 253 22.22 24.65 -9.86
CA PRO A 253 23.60 25.04 -10.09
C PRO A 253 23.63 25.82 -11.39
N LEU A 254 24.17 27.05 -11.35
CA LEU A 254 24.42 27.83 -12.54
C LEU A 254 25.32 27.02 -13.48
N GLY A 255 24.81 26.63 -14.64
CA GLY A 255 25.62 26.12 -15.76
C GLY A 255 25.67 24.62 -16.00
N TRP A 256 24.77 23.80 -15.43
CA TRP A 256 24.67 22.39 -15.85
C TRP A 256 23.63 22.19 -16.96
N THR A 257 24.13 22.07 -18.19
CA THR A 257 23.35 21.61 -19.34
C THR A 257 23.02 20.13 -19.21
N LEU A 258 21.79 19.87 -18.78
CA LEU A 258 21.17 18.57 -18.58
C LEU A 258 20.98 17.86 -19.94
N GLY A 259 21.84 16.88 -20.22
CA GLY A 259 21.72 15.98 -21.38
C GLY A 259 20.50 15.07 -21.25
N THR A 260 19.42 15.45 -21.94
CA THR A 260 18.25 14.64 -22.35
C THR A 260 17.44 13.93 -21.26
N LEU A 261 16.84 14.72 -20.37
CA LEU A 261 15.61 14.42 -19.60
C LEU A 261 14.32 14.33 -20.48
N GLY A 262 14.46 14.40 -21.80
CA GLY A 262 13.37 14.76 -22.71
C GLY A 262 12.25 13.73 -22.83
N ALA A 263 12.56 12.43 -22.81
CA ALA A 263 11.55 11.39 -23.04
C ALA A 263 10.69 11.14 -21.81
N ALA A 264 11.31 10.88 -20.64
CA ALA A 264 10.58 10.68 -19.38
C ALA A 264 9.79 11.94 -18.97
N TRP A 265 10.36 13.14 -19.12
CA TRP A 265 9.62 14.39 -18.89
C TRP A 265 8.50 14.59 -19.90
N LYS A 266 8.67 14.22 -21.19
CA LYS A 266 7.58 14.24 -22.16
C LYS A 266 6.48 13.23 -21.83
N HIS A 267 6.83 12.02 -21.40
CA HIS A 267 5.87 11.00 -20.96
C HIS A 267 5.13 11.44 -19.68
N ARG A 268 5.83 12.05 -18.72
CA ARG A 268 5.25 12.62 -17.50
C ARG A 268 4.35 13.81 -17.83
N LYS A 269 4.80 14.73 -18.68
CA LYS A 269 3.99 15.87 -19.16
C LYS A 269 2.81 15.42 -20.02
N ALA A 270 2.93 14.33 -20.76
CA ALA A 270 1.83 13.70 -21.50
C ALA A 270 0.85 13.01 -20.55
N ALA A 271 1.30 12.22 -19.57
CA ALA A 271 0.46 11.60 -18.55
C ALA A 271 -0.26 12.64 -17.70
N VAL A 272 0.43 13.72 -17.30
CA VAL A 272 -0.20 14.86 -16.64
C VAL A 272 -1.13 15.61 -17.57
N GLY A 273 -0.77 15.80 -18.85
CA GLY A 273 -1.65 16.42 -19.85
C GLY A 273 -2.92 15.61 -20.09
N VAL A 274 -2.82 14.28 -20.06
CA VAL A 274 -3.91 13.31 -20.16
C VAL A 274 -4.76 13.34 -18.89
N ALA A 275 -4.16 13.25 -17.70
CA ALA A 275 -4.85 13.40 -16.42
C ALA A 275 -5.56 14.77 -16.31
N LYS A 276 -4.94 15.84 -16.84
CA LYS A 276 -5.52 17.19 -16.96
C LYS A 276 -6.67 17.28 -17.95
N LYS A 277 -6.70 16.44 -18.97
CA LYS A 277 -7.74 16.43 -20.00
C LYS A 277 -8.99 15.66 -19.56
N TYR A 278 -8.87 14.72 -18.62
CA TYR A 278 -9.98 13.97 -18.02
C TYR A 278 -10.64 14.69 -16.82
N HIS A 279 -10.33 15.97 -16.64
CA HIS A 279 -10.81 16.76 -15.49
C HIS A 279 -12.34 16.95 -15.49
N LYS A 280 -12.95 16.62 -14.34
CA LYS A 280 -14.28 17.05 -13.86
C LYS A 280 -15.52 16.62 -14.66
N GLN A 281 -15.37 15.89 -15.76
CA GLN A 281 -16.52 15.55 -16.60
C GLN A 281 -16.55 14.05 -16.91
N ALA A 282 -17.69 13.44 -16.60
CA ALA A 282 -17.99 12.09 -17.00
C ALA A 282 -18.03 12.02 -18.55
N VAL A 283 -17.35 11.03 -19.13
CA VAL A 283 -17.38 10.76 -20.56
C VAL A 283 -18.37 9.61 -20.78
N ASN A 284 -19.43 9.86 -21.55
CA ASN A 284 -20.53 8.91 -21.74
C ASN A 284 -21.14 8.40 -20.41
N GLY A 285 -21.29 9.30 -19.43
CA GLY A 285 -21.87 8.95 -18.13
C GLY A 285 -20.94 8.18 -17.19
N ALA A 286 -19.63 8.12 -17.47
CA ALA A 286 -18.66 7.48 -16.58
C ALA A 286 -17.34 8.27 -16.46
N TYR A 287 -16.77 8.28 -15.26
CA TYR A 287 -15.38 8.65 -15.00
C TYR A 287 -14.43 7.48 -15.30
N GLN A 288 -13.56 7.67 -16.28
CA GLN A 288 -12.54 6.65 -16.58
C GLN A 288 -11.52 6.58 -15.43
N CYS A 289 -11.18 5.36 -15.01
CA CYS A 289 -10.08 5.14 -14.08
C CYS A 289 -8.74 5.34 -14.81
N VAL A 290 -8.08 6.46 -14.56
CA VAL A 290 -6.85 6.86 -15.28
C VAL A 290 -5.61 6.49 -14.46
N ALA A 291 -4.59 5.96 -15.13
CA ALA A 291 -3.30 5.76 -14.49
C ALA A 291 -2.66 7.11 -14.15
N ILE A 292 -2.27 7.31 -12.89
CA ILE A 292 -1.53 8.49 -12.45
C ILE A 292 -0.16 8.07 -11.89
N ASP A 293 0.84 8.91 -12.13
CA ASP A 293 2.15 8.79 -11.52
C ASP A 293 2.04 9.21 -10.05
N PHE A 294 2.43 8.31 -9.13
CA PHE A 294 2.41 8.54 -7.69
C PHE A 294 3.17 9.79 -7.28
N CYS A 295 4.27 10.11 -7.98
CA CYS A 295 5.12 11.26 -7.68
C CYS A 295 4.42 12.60 -7.94
N LEU A 296 3.20 12.59 -8.49
CA LEU A 296 2.35 13.78 -8.63
C LEU A 296 1.43 13.98 -7.44
N CYS A 297 1.35 13.01 -6.53
CA CYS A 297 0.45 12.98 -5.39
C CYS A 297 1.26 13.02 -4.10
N HIS A 298 1.30 14.18 -3.44
CA HIS A 298 1.85 14.28 -2.09
C HIS A 298 0.77 13.87 -1.07
N PHE A 299 0.80 12.61 -0.65
CA PHE A 299 -0.09 12.09 0.38
C PHE A 299 0.40 12.51 1.77
N ASP A 300 -0.49 13.09 2.58
CA ASP A 300 -0.25 13.32 3.99
C ASP A 300 -0.70 12.08 4.77
N LEU A 301 0.22 11.13 4.94
CA LEU A 301 -0.06 9.85 5.60
C LEU A 301 -0.50 10.02 7.06
N SER A 302 -0.22 11.17 7.71
CA SER A 302 -0.67 11.44 9.07
C SER A 302 -2.19 11.67 9.16
N SER A 303 -2.82 12.03 8.04
CA SER A 303 -4.27 12.23 7.93
C SER A 303 -5.06 10.95 7.70
N THR A 304 -4.38 9.81 7.51
CA THR A 304 -4.99 8.57 7.05
C THR A 304 -6.02 8.02 8.04
N ARG A 305 -7.21 7.72 7.54
CA ARG A 305 -8.31 7.06 8.25
C ARG A 305 -8.64 5.74 7.55
N ARG A 306 -8.43 4.60 8.20
CA ARG A 306 -8.80 3.29 7.63
C ARG A 306 -10.30 3.05 7.71
N GLY A 307 -10.86 2.52 6.62
CA GLY A 307 -12.15 1.83 6.60
C GLY A 307 -11.92 0.32 6.59
N ALA A 308 -13.00 -0.45 6.44
CA ALA A 308 -12.92 -1.92 6.41
C ALA A 308 -12.06 -2.43 5.22
N ASN A 309 -12.16 -1.78 4.06
CA ASN A 309 -11.58 -2.28 2.80
C ASN A 309 -10.66 -1.26 2.10
N GLY A 310 -10.17 -0.25 2.82
CA GLY A 310 -9.38 0.84 2.24
C GLY A 310 -9.04 1.92 3.25
N CYS A 311 -8.60 3.08 2.78
CA CYS A 311 -8.35 4.24 3.61
C CYS A 311 -8.75 5.56 2.94
N VAL A 312 -8.98 6.57 3.75
CA VAL A 312 -9.17 7.95 3.33
C VAL A 312 -7.96 8.74 3.79
N VAL A 313 -7.30 9.46 2.87
CA VAL A 313 -6.06 10.21 3.14
C VAL A 313 -6.11 11.54 2.40
N THR A 314 -5.64 12.62 3.01
CA THR A 314 -5.51 13.90 2.32
C THR A 314 -4.28 13.90 1.44
N ALA A 315 -4.38 14.55 0.28
CA ALA A 315 -3.27 14.68 -0.64
C ALA A 315 -3.23 16.05 -1.30
N GLN A 316 -2.06 16.39 -1.83
CA GLN A 316 -1.82 17.55 -2.66
C GLN A 316 -1.36 17.09 -4.04
N PHE A 317 -2.06 17.50 -5.10
CA PHE A 317 -1.62 17.17 -6.46
C PHE A 317 -0.71 18.25 -7.01
N LEU A 318 0.48 17.86 -7.45
CA LEU A 318 1.43 18.77 -8.09
C LEU A 318 0.91 19.17 -9.46
N SER A 319 0.60 20.46 -9.65
CA SER A 319 0.32 21.00 -10.97
C SER A 319 1.64 21.37 -11.68
N PRO A 320 1.94 20.83 -12.87
CA PRO A 320 3.16 21.15 -13.62
C PRO A 320 3.12 22.51 -14.36
N SER A 321 2.27 23.44 -13.94
CA SER A 321 2.11 24.74 -14.60
C SER A 321 2.26 25.84 -13.57
N ASP A 322 3.26 26.68 -13.78
CA ASP A 322 3.66 27.82 -12.96
C ASP A 322 2.44 28.62 -12.45
N GLY A 323 2.21 28.59 -11.14
CA GLY A 323 1.36 29.57 -10.44
C GLY A 323 -0.11 29.22 -10.19
N HIS A 324 -0.60 28.03 -10.55
CA HIS A 324 -1.96 27.62 -10.15
C HIS A 324 -1.98 26.83 -8.84
N CYS A 325 -2.95 27.13 -7.98
CA CYS A 325 -3.15 26.49 -6.68
C CYS A 325 -3.09 24.97 -6.78
N ILE A 326 -2.21 24.37 -5.97
CA ILE A 326 -2.13 22.94 -5.72
C ILE A 326 -3.48 22.51 -5.15
N PRO A 327 -4.30 21.70 -5.86
CA PRO A 327 -5.57 21.26 -5.30
C PRO A 327 -5.27 20.33 -4.12
N HIS A 328 -5.73 20.75 -2.94
CA HIS A 328 -5.88 19.88 -1.79
C HIS A 328 -7.08 18.98 -2.05
N VAL A 329 -6.87 17.67 -1.92
CA VAL A 329 -7.90 16.66 -2.16
C VAL A 329 -7.98 15.71 -0.99
N VAL A 330 -9.14 15.06 -0.85
CA VAL A 330 -9.35 13.90 0.00
C VAL A 330 -9.40 12.68 -0.91
N CYS A 331 -8.45 11.77 -0.74
CA CYS A 331 -8.34 10.55 -1.53
C CYS A 331 -8.97 9.39 -0.78
N LYS A 332 -10.02 8.77 -1.34
CA LYS A 332 -10.53 7.46 -0.89
C LYS A 332 -9.80 6.38 -1.67
N VAL A 333 -8.92 5.64 -1.01
CA VAL A 333 -7.94 4.72 -1.58
C VAL A 333 -8.29 3.28 -1.23
N VAL A 334 -8.22 2.39 -2.20
CA VAL A 334 -8.40 0.95 -2.06
C VAL A 334 -7.21 0.23 -2.70
N ASP A 335 -6.68 -0.80 -2.04
CA ASP A 335 -5.82 -1.78 -2.70
C ASP A 335 -6.69 -2.73 -3.50
N GLY A 336 -6.75 -2.53 -4.82
CA GLY A 336 -7.59 -3.33 -5.70
C GLY A 336 -7.01 -4.71 -6.02
N LEU A 337 -5.77 -5.01 -5.62
CA LEU A 337 -5.19 -6.35 -5.72
C LEU A 337 -5.64 -7.22 -4.54
N HIS A 338 -5.57 -6.68 -3.33
CA HIS A 338 -6.02 -7.36 -2.11
C HIS A 338 -7.53 -7.37 -1.93
N ASN A 339 -8.19 -6.26 -2.29
CA ASN A 339 -9.63 -6.06 -2.08
C ASN A 339 -10.34 -5.78 -3.41
N PRO A 340 -10.45 -6.79 -4.30
CA PRO A 340 -11.06 -6.61 -5.62
C PRO A 340 -12.53 -6.19 -5.55
N ASP A 341 -13.26 -6.65 -4.52
CA ASP A 341 -14.65 -6.26 -4.30
C ASP A 341 -14.75 -4.78 -3.95
N ALA A 342 -13.90 -4.27 -3.06
CA ALA A 342 -13.88 -2.86 -2.70
C ALA A 342 -13.42 -1.97 -3.86
N ALA A 343 -12.51 -2.44 -4.71
CA ALA A 343 -12.15 -1.74 -5.93
C ALA A 343 -13.32 -1.68 -6.93
N SER A 344 -14.15 -2.73 -6.97
CA SER A 344 -15.37 -2.76 -7.78
C SER A 344 -16.41 -1.76 -7.22
N SER A 345 -16.61 -1.73 -5.90
CA SER A 345 -17.46 -0.72 -5.23
C SER A 345 -16.97 0.71 -5.51
N LEU A 346 -15.67 0.97 -5.46
CA LEU A 346 -15.10 2.29 -5.77
C LEU A 346 -15.33 2.68 -7.24
N TYR A 347 -15.25 1.72 -8.16
CA TYR A 347 -15.60 1.93 -9.55
C TYR A 347 -17.09 2.24 -9.74
N GLU A 348 -17.98 1.54 -9.04
CA GLU A 348 -19.43 1.79 -9.06
C GLU A 348 -19.78 3.17 -8.47
N GLU A 349 -19.13 3.57 -7.37
CA GLU A 349 -19.26 4.90 -6.77
C GLU A 349 -18.86 6.01 -7.77
N ALA A 350 -17.74 5.83 -8.48
CA ALA A 350 -17.35 6.77 -9.55
C ALA A 350 -18.35 6.80 -10.72
N ASN A 351 -18.78 5.63 -11.19
CA ASN A 351 -19.33 5.49 -12.55
C ASN A 351 -20.78 5.08 -12.61
N ALA A 352 -21.14 4.01 -11.90
CA ALA A 352 -22.39 3.31 -12.14
C ALA A 352 -23.58 4.00 -11.46
N CYS A 353 -23.36 4.69 -10.33
CA CYS A 353 -24.50 5.14 -9.53
C CYS A 353 -24.45 6.56 -8.97
N ALA A 354 -23.28 7.15 -8.70
CA ALA A 354 -23.24 8.36 -7.87
C ALA A 354 -22.64 9.59 -8.56
N TYR A 355 -21.32 9.68 -8.69
CA TYR A 355 -20.70 10.95 -9.07
C TYR A 355 -20.98 11.37 -10.53
N ALA A 356 -21.05 10.40 -11.46
CA ALA A 356 -21.38 10.69 -12.85
C ALA A 356 -22.86 11.06 -13.02
N ALA A 357 -23.76 10.35 -12.35
CA ALA A 357 -25.20 10.59 -12.41
C ALA A 357 -25.62 11.90 -11.72
N LEU A 358 -24.98 12.21 -10.59
CA LEU A 358 -25.26 13.38 -9.76
C LEU A 358 -24.28 14.54 -10.05
N GLN A 359 -23.77 14.62 -11.29
CA GLN A 359 -22.77 15.62 -11.67
C GLN A 359 -23.21 17.06 -11.34
N ASP A 360 -24.51 17.37 -11.52
CA ASP A 360 -25.07 18.70 -11.22
C ASP A 360 -25.13 19.04 -9.72
N LEU A 361 -24.98 18.04 -8.85
CA LEU A 361 -24.98 18.21 -7.39
C LEU A 361 -23.57 18.36 -6.80
N GLN A 362 -22.53 18.05 -7.59
CA GLN A 362 -21.14 18.20 -7.17
C GLN A 362 -20.80 19.65 -6.83
N GLY A 363 -20.11 19.85 -5.71
CA GLY A 363 -19.77 21.17 -5.16
C GLY A 363 -20.95 21.92 -4.53
N LYS A 364 -22.15 21.32 -4.50
CA LYS A 364 -23.36 21.91 -3.90
C LYS A 364 -23.78 21.15 -2.65
N VAL A 365 -23.93 19.82 -2.78
CA VAL A 365 -24.37 18.93 -1.69
C VAL A 365 -23.60 17.61 -1.65
N ILE A 366 -22.81 17.30 -2.68
CA ILE A 366 -21.82 16.21 -2.68
C ILE A 366 -20.45 16.79 -3.12
N PRO A 367 -19.32 16.19 -2.72
CA PRO A 367 -17.99 16.69 -3.10
C PRO A 367 -17.80 16.75 -4.62
N ILE A 368 -16.95 17.66 -5.10
CA ILE A 368 -16.45 17.57 -6.48
C ILE A 368 -15.50 16.37 -6.58
N LEU A 369 -15.75 15.49 -7.55
CA LEU A 369 -14.82 14.45 -7.96
C LEU A 369 -13.78 15.05 -8.93
N HIS A 370 -12.57 15.25 -8.43
CA HIS A 370 -11.44 15.73 -9.23
C HIS A 370 -10.94 14.67 -10.21
N GLY A 371 -11.12 13.40 -9.87
CA GLY A 371 -10.90 12.29 -10.79
C GLY A 371 -10.87 10.94 -10.10
N PHE A 372 -10.95 9.89 -10.91
CA PHE A 372 -10.78 8.50 -10.50
C PHE A 372 -9.47 7.98 -11.07
N PHE A 373 -8.58 7.55 -10.18
CA PHE A 373 -7.21 7.22 -10.53
C PHE A 373 -6.83 5.82 -10.10
N LYS A 374 -5.81 5.29 -10.77
CA LYS A 374 -5.05 4.13 -10.31
C LYS A 374 -3.57 4.46 -10.29
N VAL A 375 -2.87 4.02 -9.25
CA VAL A 375 -1.42 4.13 -9.17
C VAL A 375 -0.82 2.76 -9.31
N TRP A 376 0.04 2.66 -10.32
CA TRP A 376 0.72 1.46 -10.78
C TRP A 376 -0.19 0.28 -11.15
N GLY A 377 -1.48 0.26 -10.81
CA GLY A 377 -2.37 -0.89 -10.97
C GLY A 377 -2.65 -1.61 -9.65
N ILE A 378 -2.04 -1.15 -8.55
CA ILE A 378 -2.31 -1.66 -7.18
C ILE A 378 -3.45 -0.85 -6.57
N LEU A 379 -3.19 0.44 -6.34
CA LEU A 379 -4.11 1.31 -5.63
C LEU A 379 -5.06 1.96 -6.62
N GLN A 380 -6.34 1.97 -6.29
CA GLN A 380 -7.35 2.78 -6.94
C GLN A 380 -7.84 3.82 -5.96
N PHE A 381 -8.07 5.04 -6.42
CA PHE A 381 -8.60 6.08 -5.54
C PHE A 381 -9.46 7.13 -6.23
N LEU A 382 -10.46 7.61 -5.50
CA LEU A 382 -11.23 8.80 -5.84
C LEU A 382 -10.58 10.01 -5.19
N ALA A 383 -10.27 11.03 -5.99
CA ALA A 383 -9.79 12.31 -5.49
C ALA A 383 -10.98 13.28 -5.37
N LEU A 384 -11.37 13.60 -4.15
CA LEU A 384 -12.57 14.38 -3.82
C LEU A 384 -12.21 15.76 -3.26
N GLU A 385 -13.10 16.72 -3.44
CA GLU A 385 -13.05 18.01 -2.77
C GLU A 385 -13.09 17.84 -1.24
N PRO A 386 -12.24 18.56 -0.49
CA PRO A 386 -12.37 18.61 0.96
C PRO A 386 -13.64 19.35 1.38
N VAL A 387 -14.60 18.66 1.99
CA VAL A 387 -15.92 19.20 2.39
C VAL A 387 -16.10 19.36 3.90
N GLY A 388 -15.00 19.57 4.62
CA GLY A 388 -14.99 19.74 6.08
C GLY A 388 -15.01 18.41 6.84
N ASN A 389 -15.59 18.42 8.05
CA ASN A 389 -15.54 17.27 8.96
C ASN A 389 -16.90 16.57 9.06
N ALA A 390 -16.89 15.24 9.16
CA ALA A 390 -18.08 14.45 9.47
C ALA A 390 -18.71 14.89 10.81
N ILE A 391 -20.04 14.87 10.88
CA ILE A 391 -20.78 15.13 12.12
C ILE A 391 -20.44 14.01 13.11
N SER A 392 -19.89 14.39 14.27
CA SER A 392 -19.48 13.43 15.29
C SER A 392 -20.67 12.73 15.93
N GLU A 393 -20.52 11.44 16.22
CA GLU A 393 -21.56 10.62 16.88
C GLU A 393 -21.99 11.16 18.25
N GLY A 394 -21.13 11.90 18.96
CA GLY A 394 -21.48 12.54 20.24
C GLY A 394 -22.13 13.93 20.13
N LYS A 395 -22.24 14.51 18.92
CA LYS A 395 -22.75 15.87 18.75
C LYS A 395 -24.28 15.88 18.78
N GLN A 396 -24.87 16.81 19.52
CA GLN A 396 -26.32 17.00 19.49
C GLN A 396 -26.74 17.58 18.14
N ILE A 397 -27.70 16.93 17.48
CA ILE A 397 -28.30 17.44 16.23
C ILE A 397 -29.46 18.37 16.61
N ASP A 398 -29.16 19.66 16.61
CA ASP A 398 -30.18 20.69 16.74
C ASP A 398 -31.10 20.75 15.51
N GLN A 399 -32.22 21.46 15.64
CA GLN A 399 -33.22 21.51 14.58
C GLN A 399 -32.70 22.16 13.29
N THR A 400 -31.79 23.14 13.39
CA THR A 400 -31.21 23.82 12.23
C THR A 400 -30.31 22.87 11.45
N LEU A 401 -29.45 22.13 12.14
CA LEU A 401 -28.58 21.12 11.55
C LEU A 401 -29.40 20.02 10.89
N ARG A 402 -30.45 19.53 11.56
CA ARG A 402 -31.37 18.53 11.00
C ARG A 402 -32.03 19.03 9.71
N THR A 403 -32.56 20.25 9.72
CA THR A 403 -33.14 20.87 8.52
C THR A 403 -32.11 20.96 7.39
N ASN A 404 -30.86 21.36 7.68
CA ASN A 404 -29.82 21.44 6.66
C ASN A 404 -29.41 20.07 6.10
N MET A 405 -29.33 19.03 6.95
CA MET A 405 -29.10 17.65 6.51
C MET A 405 -30.20 17.18 5.56
N LYS A 406 -31.47 17.42 5.94
CA LYS A 406 -32.63 17.09 5.11
C LYS A 406 -32.64 17.84 3.78
N VAL A 407 -32.32 19.14 3.78
CA VAL A 407 -32.22 19.93 2.55
C VAL A 407 -31.14 19.40 1.62
N ALA A 408 -29.99 18.98 2.15
CA ALA A 408 -28.93 18.39 1.35
C ALA A 408 -29.35 17.04 0.75
N LEU A 409 -29.95 16.17 1.57
CA LEU A 409 -30.46 14.86 1.13
C LEU A 409 -31.60 15.01 0.10
N GLN A 410 -32.51 15.95 0.30
CA GLN A 410 -33.62 16.23 -0.63
C GLN A 410 -33.11 16.53 -2.03
N ARG A 411 -31.95 17.19 -2.19
CA ARG A 411 -31.40 17.43 -3.52
C ARG A 411 -30.97 16.16 -4.24
N ILE A 412 -30.54 15.13 -3.51
CA ILE A 412 -30.25 13.81 -4.08
C ILE A 412 -31.58 13.12 -4.48
N HIS A 413 -32.60 13.24 -3.63
CA HIS A 413 -33.94 12.70 -3.91
C HIS A 413 -34.60 13.36 -5.13
N ASP A 414 -34.48 14.68 -5.26
CA ASP A 414 -35.00 15.46 -6.38
C ASP A 414 -34.33 15.06 -7.71
N ALA A 415 -33.09 14.55 -7.65
CA ALA A 415 -32.40 13.98 -8.80
C ALA A 415 -32.84 12.52 -9.12
N GLY A 416 -33.72 11.93 -8.30
CA GLY A 416 -34.25 10.59 -8.46
C GLY A 416 -33.40 9.48 -7.85
N TYR A 417 -32.52 9.80 -6.88
CA TYR A 417 -31.58 8.86 -6.27
C TYR A 417 -31.81 8.71 -4.76
N ILE A 418 -31.40 7.57 -4.23
CA ILE A 418 -31.33 7.25 -2.81
C ILE A 418 -29.86 7.20 -2.42
N HIS A 419 -29.48 7.71 -1.25
CA HIS A 419 -28.09 7.62 -0.76
C HIS A 419 -27.74 6.20 -0.30
N GLY A 420 -28.63 5.56 0.45
CA GLY A 420 -28.58 4.15 0.86
C GLY A 420 -27.96 3.92 2.24
N ASP A 421 -27.10 4.83 2.72
CA ASP A 421 -26.45 4.75 4.03
C ASP A 421 -26.55 6.09 4.80
N ILE A 422 -27.68 6.32 5.47
CA ILE A 422 -27.90 7.52 6.29
C ILE A 422 -27.29 7.33 7.67
N ALA A 423 -26.13 7.95 7.88
CA ALA A 423 -25.43 7.96 9.16
C ALA A 423 -24.71 9.29 9.38
N ARG A 424 -24.50 9.68 10.64
CA ARG A 424 -23.81 10.93 11.00
C ARG A 424 -22.43 11.05 10.36
N ARG A 425 -21.70 9.92 10.25
CA ARG A 425 -20.40 9.81 9.56
C ARG A 425 -20.42 10.24 8.07
N ASN A 426 -21.58 10.16 7.40
CA ASN A 426 -21.73 10.45 5.98
C ASN A 426 -22.22 11.89 5.71
N PHE A 427 -22.47 12.68 6.76
CA PHE A 427 -22.75 14.11 6.63
C PHE A 427 -21.52 14.91 7.06
N CYS A 428 -20.88 15.59 6.12
CA CYS A 428 -19.78 16.51 6.38
C CYS A 428 -20.28 17.95 6.49
N ARG A 429 -19.74 18.68 7.47
CA ARG A 429 -20.01 20.11 7.66
C ARG A 429 -18.76 20.91 7.39
N THR A 430 -18.89 21.88 6.50
CA THR A 430 -17.87 22.91 6.20
C THR A 430 -17.86 24.01 7.27
N ASP A 431 -16.81 24.82 7.29
CA ASP A 431 -16.68 25.96 8.21
C ASP A 431 -17.77 27.01 7.97
N SER A 432 -18.26 27.16 6.73
CA SER A 432 -19.40 28.01 6.39
C SER A 432 -20.75 27.44 6.83
N GLY A 433 -20.78 26.22 7.37
CA GLY A 433 -22.00 25.55 7.84
C GLY A 433 -22.79 24.79 6.78
N ASN A 434 -22.30 24.74 5.53
CA ASN A 434 -22.91 23.92 4.48
C ASN A 434 -22.71 22.43 4.76
N ILE A 435 -23.72 21.64 4.42
CA ILE A 435 -23.75 20.19 4.59
C ILE A 435 -23.52 19.50 3.25
N PHE A 436 -22.59 18.55 3.26
CA PHE A 436 -22.28 17.68 2.14
C PHE A 436 -22.51 16.22 2.54
N LEU A 437 -23.08 15.44 1.63
CA LEU A 437 -23.16 13.99 1.75
C LEU A 437 -21.93 13.36 1.09
N VAL A 438 -21.33 12.40 1.78
CA VAL A 438 -20.16 11.64 1.33
C VAL A 438 -20.46 10.14 1.42
N ASP A 439 -19.59 9.33 0.83
CA ASP A 439 -19.68 7.87 0.80
C ASP A 439 -20.89 7.38 -0.01
N LEU A 440 -20.80 7.54 -1.34
CA LEU A 440 -21.91 7.26 -2.24
C LEU A 440 -21.90 5.82 -2.79
N GLU A 441 -21.20 4.91 -2.12
CA GLU A 441 -21.07 3.49 -2.53
C GLU A 441 -22.42 2.78 -2.62
N THR A 442 -23.37 3.11 -1.74
CA THR A 442 -24.71 2.52 -1.70
C THR A 442 -25.74 3.30 -2.50
N CYS A 443 -25.31 4.40 -3.14
CA CYS A 443 -26.22 5.27 -3.87
C CYS A 443 -26.79 4.53 -5.09
N ARG A 444 -28.06 4.76 -5.40
CA ARG A 444 -28.73 4.13 -6.54
C ARG A 444 -29.96 4.90 -6.99
N PRO A 445 -30.42 4.69 -8.24
CA PRO A 445 -31.73 5.19 -8.67
C PRO A 445 -32.85 4.71 -7.76
N CYS A 446 -33.81 5.59 -7.49
CA CYS A 446 -35.01 5.27 -6.75
C CYS A 446 -35.94 4.39 -7.60
N GLY A 447 -36.22 3.18 -7.13
CA GLY A 447 -37.19 2.27 -7.76
C GLY A 447 -38.60 2.44 -7.18
N ASP A 448 -38.70 2.78 -5.89
CA ASP A 448 -39.95 3.05 -5.18
C ASP A 448 -39.87 4.39 -4.42
N PRO A 449 -40.75 5.37 -4.73
CA PRO A 449 -40.81 6.65 -4.03
C PRO A 449 -40.98 6.56 -2.51
N SER A 450 -41.52 5.46 -1.98
CA SER A 450 -41.64 5.25 -0.54
C SER A 450 -40.28 5.21 0.16
N GLU A 451 -39.23 4.78 -0.55
CA GLU A 451 -37.86 4.70 -0.04
C GLU A 451 -37.27 6.09 0.23
N LEU A 452 -37.64 7.11 -0.55
CA LEU A 452 -37.17 8.49 -0.36
C LEU A 452 -37.64 9.03 0.99
N GLN A 453 -38.92 8.82 1.31
CA GLN A 453 -39.47 9.24 2.60
C GLN A 453 -38.84 8.45 3.75
N ASN A 454 -38.66 7.13 3.59
CA ASN A 454 -37.99 6.29 4.58
C ASN A 454 -36.56 6.78 4.89
N GLU A 455 -35.83 7.21 3.87
CA GLU A 455 -34.48 7.78 4.01
C GLU A 455 -34.50 9.13 4.73
N MET A 456 -35.50 9.98 4.42
CA MET A 456 -35.70 11.25 5.10
C MET A 456 -36.02 11.07 6.60
N ASP A 457 -36.79 10.04 6.94
CA ASP A 457 -37.13 9.66 8.32
C ASP A 457 -35.94 9.04 9.07
N GLN A 458 -34.93 8.50 8.36
CA GLN A 458 -33.68 8.08 8.99
C GLN A 458 -32.91 9.28 9.55
N VAL A 459 -32.94 10.43 8.87
CA VAL A 459 -32.31 11.68 9.38
C VAL A 459 -32.95 12.15 10.69
N ASP A 460 -34.26 11.95 10.87
CA ASP A 460 -34.94 12.29 12.13
C ASP A 460 -34.55 11.35 13.28
N ARG A 461 -34.11 10.13 12.97
CA ARG A 461 -33.69 9.11 13.92
C ARG A 461 -32.22 9.23 14.33
N LEU A 462 -31.42 10.03 13.61
CA LEU A 462 -30.07 10.41 14.00
C LEU A 462 -30.10 11.40 15.17
#